data_AF-A0A257THF1-F1
#
_entry.id   AF-A0A257THF1-F1
#
_cell.length_a   1.000
_cell.length_b   1.000
_cell.length_c   1.000
_cell.angle_alpha   90.00
_cell.angle_beta   90.00
_cell.angle_gamma   90.00
#
_symmetry.space_group_name_H-M   'P 1'
#
loop_
_entity.id
_entity.type
_entity.pdbx_description
1 polymer ?
#
loop_
_entity_poly.entity_id
_entity_poly.type
_entity_poly.pdbx_seq_one_letter_code
_entity_poly.pdbx_strand_id
1 'polypeptide(L)'
;MAGVSSVATPSSSSSSPTAFVPTAGQGLISSSTGIVSGLQTQQIISALLTFDQEPVTSLNNQITSEQNQQSAFSTLSSQLAALQADAQQLASFSVLGARSASSSNPSALTASASAGAPLASYLVTPVAQAQTQALLSNGFSDSSNTPVGQGTITIKLGGFVAPSTSLQPLNGGLGVARGKISITDRSGASATIDLGSARTIDDVVNDINQTAGIHVQASLSGNSLVITDKSGSTADNLIVQDVAGGTTAASLGIVGSVAANTLTGTDLVSLSGSTQLSSLNDNNGVASAPGVADFTVTLKDGSSFAVQLGSAKTLQDVLTAINGNSQNGGKLTASISGTHLVLTDNTGGAGTLSVTALNG
;
A
#
# COMPACT_ATOMS: atom_id res chain seq x y z
N MET A 1 29.16 -10.70 21.28
CA MET A 1 29.49 -10.70 22.73
C MET A 1 28.66 -11.79 23.38
N ALA A 2 29.33 -12.86 23.81
CA ALA A 2 28.73 -13.98 24.52
C ALA A 2 28.68 -13.65 26.03
N GLY A 3 27.58 -14.01 26.68
CA GLY A 3 27.38 -13.87 28.12
C GLY A 3 26.32 -14.86 28.58
N VAL A 4 26.80 -16.01 29.04
CA VAL A 4 26.08 -17.13 29.65
C VAL A 4 25.49 -16.75 31.02
N SER A 5 24.28 -17.23 31.35
CA SER A 5 24.01 -17.69 32.71
C SER A 5 22.79 -18.62 32.79
N SER A 6 22.93 -19.60 33.67
CA SER A 6 22.27 -20.90 33.74
C SER A 6 20.85 -20.90 34.33
N VAL A 7 19.99 -21.71 33.71
CA VAL A 7 18.69 -22.18 34.21
C VAL A 7 18.92 -23.23 35.31
N ALA A 8 18.32 -23.03 36.48
CA ALA A 8 18.24 -24.01 37.56
C ALA A 8 16.77 -24.38 37.82
N THR A 9 16.46 -25.66 37.67
CA THR A 9 15.18 -26.30 38.02
C THR A 9 15.09 -26.57 39.53
N PRO A 10 13.94 -26.38 40.19
CA PRO A 10 13.73 -26.91 41.54
C PRO A 10 13.03 -28.27 41.50
N SER A 11 13.69 -29.28 42.10
CA SER A 11 13.15 -30.59 42.45
C SER A 11 12.45 -30.54 43.82
N SER A 12 11.28 -31.17 43.88
CA SER A 12 10.46 -31.41 45.07
C SER A 12 11.09 -32.36 46.09
N SER A 13 10.97 -32.06 47.38
CA SER A 13 10.86 -33.08 48.44
C SER A 13 10.30 -32.52 49.73
N SER A 14 9.15 -33.08 50.14
CA SER A 14 8.47 -32.95 51.43
C SER A 14 9.25 -33.59 52.58
N SER A 15 9.27 -32.97 53.77
CA SER A 15 8.96 -33.63 55.06
C SER A 15 9.18 -32.70 56.27
N SER A 16 8.08 -32.46 56.98
CA SER A 16 7.86 -32.22 58.42
C SER A 16 8.90 -31.49 59.30
N PRO A 17 8.46 -30.47 60.08
CA PRO A 17 9.31 -29.81 61.07
C PRO A 17 9.47 -30.61 62.37
N THR A 18 10.71 -30.54 62.85
CA THR A 18 11.30 -30.98 64.12
C THR A 18 10.50 -30.60 65.38
N ALA A 19 10.13 -31.60 66.19
CA ALA A 19 9.83 -31.44 67.61
C ALA A 19 11.11 -31.74 68.41
N PHE A 20 11.79 -30.68 68.88
CA PHE A 20 12.91 -30.76 69.81
C PHE A 20 12.37 -30.50 71.21
N VAL A 21 12.36 -31.54 72.05
CA VAL A 21 12.07 -31.46 73.48
C VAL A 21 13.39 -31.60 74.24
N PRO A 22 13.87 -30.55 74.91
CA PRO A 22 14.85 -30.70 75.98
C PRO A 22 14.21 -30.46 77.36
N THR A 23 14.12 -31.56 78.11
CA THR A 23 14.57 -31.72 79.50
C THR A 23 14.40 -30.53 80.45
N ALA A 24 13.33 -30.57 81.25
CA ALA A 24 13.29 -29.90 82.55
C ALA A 24 13.93 -30.81 83.60
N GLY A 25 15.22 -30.63 83.83
CA GLY A 25 15.91 -31.14 85.01
C GLY A 25 15.77 -30.17 86.17
N GLN A 26 15.15 -30.64 87.26
CA GLN A 26 15.48 -30.39 88.66
C GLN A 26 15.62 -28.94 89.14
N GLY A 27 14.68 -28.52 89.99
CA GLY A 27 14.80 -27.30 90.78
C GLY A 27 13.78 -27.26 91.91
N LEU A 28 14.02 -28.05 92.96
CA LEU A 28 13.40 -27.86 94.27
C LEU A 28 13.58 -26.40 94.73
N ILE A 29 12.49 -25.67 94.91
CA ILE A 29 12.42 -24.50 95.79
C ILE A 29 11.14 -24.67 96.61
N SER A 30 11.23 -25.40 97.71
CA SER A 30 11.46 -24.84 99.05
C SER A 30 10.26 -24.02 99.52
N SER A 31 9.22 -24.73 99.95
CA SER A 31 8.31 -24.23 100.97
C SER A 31 9.10 -24.05 102.27
N SER A 32 9.76 -22.92 102.39
CA SER A 32 10.37 -22.48 103.64
C SER A 32 10.12 -20.98 103.79
N THR A 33 9.13 -20.70 104.63
CA THR A 33 9.19 -19.68 105.67
C THR A 33 9.53 -18.25 105.26
N GLY A 34 8.52 -17.39 105.42
CA GLY A 34 8.68 -16.17 106.20
C GLY A 34 9.33 -15.01 105.46
N ILE A 35 8.55 -13.94 105.31
CA ILE A 35 8.92 -12.54 105.58
C ILE A 35 10.41 -12.29 105.94
N VAL A 36 11.31 -12.53 104.99
CA VAL A 36 12.62 -11.89 104.95
C VAL A 36 12.45 -10.77 103.95
N SER A 37 12.22 -9.60 104.55
CA SER A 37 12.16 -8.28 103.94
C SER A 37 13.46 -7.97 103.18
N GLY A 38 13.62 -8.58 102.02
CA GLY A 38 14.25 -7.95 100.88
C GLY A 38 13.13 -7.79 99.87
N LEU A 39 12.54 -6.59 99.77
CA LEU A 39 11.63 -6.31 98.66
C LEU A 39 12.39 -6.67 97.38
N GLN A 40 12.01 -7.77 96.72
CA GLN A 40 12.51 -8.12 95.38
C GLN A 40 11.83 -7.16 94.39
N THR A 41 12.14 -5.87 94.56
CA THR A 41 11.57 -4.76 93.81
C THR A 41 11.77 -5.00 92.33
N GLN A 42 12.93 -5.53 91.90
CA GLN A 42 13.17 -5.88 90.49
C GLN A 42 12.21 -6.96 89.97
N GLN A 43 11.83 -7.97 90.77
CA GLN A 43 10.91 -9.03 90.31
C GLN A 43 9.45 -8.54 90.29
N ILE A 44 9.03 -7.75 91.29
CA ILE A 44 7.69 -7.14 91.32
C ILE A 44 7.55 -6.07 90.23
N ILE A 45 8.58 -5.23 90.03
CA ILE A 45 8.63 -4.23 88.95
C ILE A 45 8.59 -4.94 87.60
N SER A 46 9.36 -6.00 87.39
CA SER A 46 9.33 -6.76 86.13
C SER A 46 7.98 -7.44 85.89
N ALA A 47 7.36 -8.00 86.94
CA ALA A 47 6.03 -8.60 86.85
C ALA A 47 4.94 -7.56 86.52
N LEU A 48 5.01 -6.36 87.12
CA LEU A 48 4.12 -5.24 86.78
C LEU A 48 4.37 -4.73 85.35
N LEU A 49 5.64 -4.59 84.96
CA LEU A 49 6.02 -4.12 83.61
C LEU A 49 5.57 -5.10 82.52
N THR A 50 5.57 -6.40 82.81
CA THR A 50 5.07 -7.44 81.90
C THR A 50 3.55 -7.39 81.78
N PHE A 51 2.84 -7.16 82.89
CA PHE A 51 1.38 -6.94 82.88
C PHE A 51 0.99 -5.68 82.11
N ASP A 52 1.73 -4.58 82.27
CA ASP A 52 1.52 -3.34 81.51
C ASP A 52 1.89 -3.48 80.02
N GLN A 53 2.70 -4.47 79.64
CA GLN A 53 3.09 -4.79 78.25
C GLN A 53 2.18 -5.82 77.56
N GLU A 54 1.28 -6.51 78.27
CA GLU A 54 0.28 -7.41 77.66
C GLU A 54 -0.57 -6.74 76.56
N PRO A 55 -1.13 -5.53 76.75
CA PRO A 55 -1.92 -4.87 75.70
C PRO A 55 -1.06 -4.56 74.46
N VAL A 56 0.21 -4.20 74.64
CA VAL A 56 1.16 -3.98 73.54
C VAL A 56 1.46 -5.28 72.79
N THR A 57 1.61 -6.38 73.53
CA THR A 57 1.83 -7.72 72.94
C THR A 57 0.61 -8.19 72.15
N SER A 58 -0.60 -7.97 72.67
CA SER A 58 -1.85 -8.28 71.97
C SER A 58 -2.01 -7.45 70.68
N LEU A 59 -1.71 -6.14 70.74
CA LEU A 59 -1.72 -5.27 69.57
C LEU A 59 -0.66 -5.66 68.54
N ASN A 60 0.56 -6.03 68.96
CA ASN A 60 1.60 -6.54 68.05
C ASN A 60 1.20 -7.86 67.37
N ASN A 61 0.51 -8.75 68.09
CA ASN A 61 -0.06 -9.97 67.52
C ASN A 61 -1.18 -9.66 66.52
N GLN A 62 -2.04 -8.68 66.81
CA GLN A 62 -3.07 -8.20 65.86
C GLN A 62 -2.43 -7.60 64.62
N ILE A 63 -1.42 -6.71 64.77
CA ILE A 63 -0.66 -6.13 63.66
C ILE A 63 -0.05 -7.23 62.79
N THR A 64 0.56 -8.25 63.40
CA THR A 64 1.17 -9.37 62.67
C THR A 64 0.11 -10.19 61.91
N SER A 65 -1.05 -10.43 62.53
CA SER A 65 -2.18 -11.12 61.89
C SER A 65 -2.73 -10.33 60.70
N GLU A 66 -2.94 -9.02 60.87
CA GLU A 66 -3.40 -8.13 59.80
C GLU A 66 -2.36 -8.00 58.67
N GLN A 67 -1.07 -7.96 58.98
CA GLN A 67 0.01 -7.96 57.98
C GLN A 67 0.06 -9.27 57.18
N ASN A 68 -0.15 -10.42 57.82
CA ASN A 68 -0.26 -11.71 57.14
C ASN A 68 -1.49 -11.77 56.24
N GLN A 69 -2.62 -11.23 56.70
CA GLN A 69 -3.84 -11.12 55.89
C GLN A 69 -3.62 -10.20 54.68
N GLN A 70 -3.01 -9.03 54.85
CA GLN A 70 -2.67 -8.11 53.75
C GLN A 70 -1.77 -8.78 52.70
N SER A 71 -0.77 -9.56 53.15
CA SER A 71 0.12 -10.30 52.25
C SER A 71 -0.60 -11.40 51.47
N ALA A 72 -1.52 -12.12 52.12
CA ALA A 72 -2.37 -13.12 51.48
C ALA A 72 -3.32 -12.48 50.46
N PHE A 73 -3.95 -11.34 50.80
CA PHE A 73 -4.81 -10.61 49.86
C PHE A 73 -4.04 -10.03 48.68
N SER A 74 -2.83 -9.52 48.89
CA SER A 74 -1.95 -9.05 47.80
C SER A 74 -1.57 -10.19 46.85
N THR A 75 -1.26 -11.38 47.38
CA THR A 75 -0.97 -12.58 46.59
C THR A 75 -2.19 -13.04 45.80
N LEU A 76 -3.37 -13.06 46.42
CA LEU A 76 -4.62 -13.39 45.74
C LEU A 76 -4.93 -12.38 44.63
N SER A 77 -4.74 -11.09 44.90
CA SER A 77 -4.95 -10.02 43.91
C SER A 77 -4.02 -10.15 42.71
N SER A 78 -2.75 -10.53 42.91
CA SER A 78 -1.81 -10.72 41.80
C SER A 78 -2.15 -11.94 40.94
N GLN A 79 -2.56 -13.05 41.58
CA GLN A 79 -3.02 -14.24 40.87
C GLN A 79 -4.31 -13.97 40.09
N LEU A 80 -5.25 -13.22 40.67
CA LEU A 80 -6.48 -12.85 39.98
C LEU A 80 -6.22 -11.91 38.80
N ALA A 81 -5.28 -10.96 38.95
CA ALA A 81 -4.85 -10.09 37.86
C ALA A 81 -4.20 -10.89 36.72
N ALA A 82 -3.37 -11.89 37.03
CA ALA A 82 -2.78 -12.77 36.02
C ALA A 82 -3.86 -13.58 35.28
N LEU A 83 -4.79 -14.19 36.02
CA LEU A 83 -5.91 -14.91 35.43
C LEU A 83 -6.79 -14.01 34.56
N GLN A 84 -7.02 -12.76 34.99
CA GLN A 84 -7.76 -11.77 34.20
C GLN A 84 -7.04 -11.45 32.89
N ALA A 85 -5.71 -11.31 32.90
CA ALA A 85 -4.91 -11.06 31.70
C ALA A 85 -5.00 -12.25 30.72
N ASP A 86 -4.86 -13.49 31.23
CA ASP A 86 -4.98 -14.70 30.42
C ASP A 86 -6.38 -14.84 29.80
N ALA A 87 -7.43 -14.54 30.58
CA ALA A 87 -8.80 -14.55 30.11
C ALA A 87 -9.06 -13.48 29.03
N GLN A 88 -8.47 -12.28 29.17
CA GLN A 88 -8.55 -11.23 28.16
C GLN A 88 -7.83 -11.60 26.87
N GLN A 89 -6.68 -12.27 26.97
CA GLN A 89 -5.95 -12.76 25.81
C GLN A 89 -6.73 -13.86 25.08
N LEU A 90 -7.33 -14.80 25.81
CA LEU A 90 -8.15 -15.86 25.22
C LEU A 90 -9.46 -15.32 24.61
N ALA A 91 -10.04 -14.27 25.19
CA ALA A 91 -11.22 -13.59 24.65
C ALA A 91 -10.92 -12.82 23.34
N SER A 92 -9.66 -12.66 22.96
CA SER A 92 -9.29 -12.00 21.70
C SER A 92 -9.57 -12.92 20.51
N PHE A 93 -10.60 -12.56 19.73
CA PHE A 93 -11.08 -13.31 18.56
C PHE A 93 -10.01 -13.57 17.48
N SER A 94 -8.95 -12.75 17.44
CA SER A 94 -7.82 -12.90 16.52
C SER A 94 -7.04 -14.21 16.69
N VAL A 95 -6.95 -14.74 17.92
CA VAL A 95 -6.27 -16.01 18.22
C VAL A 95 -7.12 -17.20 17.78
N LEU A 96 -8.44 -17.12 17.97
CA LEU A 96 -9.39 -18.19 17.62
C LEU A 96 -9.65 -18.29 16.11
N GLY A 97 -9.49 -17.18 15.39
CA GLY A 97 -9.61 -17.12 13.93
C GLY A 97 -8.28 -17.22 13.18
N ALA A 98 -7.17 -17.48 13.87
CA ALA A 98 -5.84 -17.49 13.27
C ALA A 98 -5.73 -18.53 12.13
N ARG A 99 -5.10 -18.12 11.03
CA ARG A 99 -4.87 -18.95 9.85
C ARG A 99 -3.37 -19.04 9.59
N SER A 100 -2.91 -20.19 9.11
CA SER A 100 -1.54 -20.35 8.62
C SER A 100 -1.56 -20.48 7.10
N ALA A 101 -0.54 -19.93 6.45
CA ALA A 101 -0.26 -20.17 5.05
C ALA A 101 1.06 -20.92 4.94
N SER A 102 1.11 -21.94 4.08
CA SER A 102 2.32 -22.66 3.74
C SER A 102 2.60 -22.50 2.24
N SER A 103 3.88 -22.35 1.91
CA SER A 103 4.37 -22.25 0.53
C SER A 103 5.18 -23.49 0.20
N SER A 104 4.97 -24.05 -1.00
CA SER A 104 5.79 -25.15 -1.51
C SER A 104 7.22 -24.71 -1.84
N ASN A 105 7.45 -23.42 -2.07
CA ASN A 105 8.77 -22.85 -2.31
C ASN A 105 8.94 -21.49 -1.57
N PRO A 106 9.31 -21.51 -0.28
CA PRO A 106 9.47 -20.29 0.52
C PRO A 106 10.54 -19.32 0.02
N SER A 107 11.54 -19.80 -0.73
CA SER A 107 12.58 -18.93 -1.30
C SER A 107 12.07 -18.07 -2.46
N ALA A 108 11.01 -18.52 -3.15
CA ALA A 108 10.39 -17.79 -4.25
C ALA A 108 9.22 -16.92 -3.78
N LEU A 109 8.40 -17.43 -2.86
CA LEU A 109 7.23 -16.73 -2.35
C LEU A 109 6.91 -17.20 -0.93
N THR A 110 6.82 -16.27 0.01
CA THR A 110 6.23 -16.50 1.34
C THR A 110 4.83 -15.90 1.38
N ALA A 111 3.97 -16.47 2.22
CA ALA A 111 2.61 -16.00 2.41
C ALA A 111 2.30 -15.93 3.91
N SER A 112 1.50 -14.95 4.30
CA SER A 112 0.89 -14.88 5.63
C SER A 112 -0.63 -14.83 5.48
N ALA A 113 -1.35 -15.43 6.42
CA ALA A 113 -2.80 -15.44 6.40
C ALA A 113 -3.35 -14.67 7.60
N SER A 114 -4.24 -13.71 7.34
CA SER A 114 -4.95 -12.98 8.38
C SER A 114 -6.14 -13.80 8.91
N ALA A 115 -6.67 -13.39 10.07
CA ALA A 115 -7.90 -13.95 10.60
C ALA A 115 -9.05 -13.81 9.56
N GLY A 116 -9.77 -14.89 9.30
CA GLY A 116 -10.85 -14.92 8.31
C GLY A 116 -10.43 -15.25 6.87
N ALA A 117 -9.15 -15.51 6.58
CA ALA A 117 -8.73 -15.98 5.27
C ALA A 117 -9.44 -17.32 4.91
N PRO A 118 -9.98 -17.48 3.68
CA PRO A 118 -10.61 -18.71 3.22
C PRO A 118 -9.62 -19.89 3.23
N LEU A 119 -10.09 -21.07 3.64
CA LEU A 119 -9.32 -22.31 3.61
C LEU A 119 -9.31 -22.85 2.18
N ALA A 120 -8.22 -22.61 1.45
CA ALA A 120 -8.03 -23.09 0.08
C ALA A 120 -6.55 -23.24 -0.27
N SER A 121 -6.27 -24.00 -1.34
CA SER A 121 -4.95 -24.10 -1.96
C SER A 121 -4.92 -23.28 -3.24
N TYR A 122 -3.84 -22.50 -3.43
CA TYR A 122 -3.67 -21.62 -4.57
C TYR A 122 -2.42 -22.01 -5.37
N LEU A 123 -2.54 -22.07 -6.70
CA LEU A 123 -1.39 -22.23 -7.58
C LEU A 123 -0.89 -20.84 -8.00
N VAL A 124 0.34 -20.52 -7.63
CA VAL A 124 0.99 -19.23 -7.94
C VAL A 124 2.32 -19.50 -8.63
N THR A 125 2.53 -18.90 -9.80
CA THR A 125 3.77 -18.99 -10.57
C THR A 125 4.40 -17.60 -10.67
N PRO A 126 5.45 -17.27 -9.87
CA PRO A 126 6.14 -16.00 -9.97
C PRO A 126 6.85 -15.89 -11.33
N VAL A 127 6.55 -14.83 -12.10
CA VAL A 127 7.15 -14.59 -13.43
C VAL A 127 8.29 -13.57 -13.39
N ALA A 128 8.21 -12.57 -12.51
CA ALA A 128 9.23 -11.55 -12.31
C ALA A 128 9.04 -10.85 -10.94
N GLN A 129 10.13 -10.29 -10.39
CA GLN A 129 10.06 -9.44 -9.20
C GLN A 129 9.78 -7.99 -9.59
N ALA A 130 8.99 -7.28 -8.81
CA ALA A 130 8.85 -5.83 -8.97
C ALA A 130 10.21 -5.16 -8.73
N GLN A 131 10.61 -4.28 -9.64
CA GLN A 131 11.85 -3.52 -9.56
C GLN A 131 11.55 -2.04 -9.37
N THR A 132 12.43 -1.34 -8.66
CA THR A 132 12.39 0.12 -8.57
C THR A 132 13.10 0.73 -9.76
N GLN A 133 12.50 1.77 -10.36
CA GLN A 133 13.16 2.54 -11.40
C GLN A 133 14.23 3.44 -10.78
N ALA A 134 15.46 3.36 -11.29
CA ALA A 134 16.53 4.28 -10.96
C ALA A 134 16.96 5.04 -12.23
N LEU A 135 16.97 6.37 -12.15
CA LEU A 135 17.45 7.25 -13.21
C LEU A 135 18.71 7.93 -12.70
N LEU A 136 19.81 7.78 -13.43
CA LEU A 136 21.09 8.40 -13.10
C LEU A 136 21.34 9.55 -14.09
N SER A 137 21.65 10.74 -13.58
CA SER A 137 22.04 11.85 -14.45
C SER A 137 23.41 11.57 -15.08
N ASN A 138 23.65 12.14 -16.25
CA ASN A 138 25.02 12.26 -16.77
C ASN A 138 25.83 13.11 -15.77
N GLY A 139 27.08 12.72 -15.51
CA GLY A 139 27.93 13.38 -14.53
C GLY A 139 28.12 14.88 -14.85
N PHE A 140 28.10 15.70 -13.80
CA PHE A 140 28.39 17.13 -13.90
C PHE A 140 29.89 17.37 -13.70
N SER A 141 30.40 18.50 -14.19
CA SER A 141 31.83 18.87 -14.11
C SER A 141 32.33 18.99 -12.67
N ASP A 142 31.45 19.37 -11.74
CA ASP A 142 31.72 19.52 -10.33
C ASP A 142 30.40 19.50 -9.53
N SER A 143 30.50 19.43 -8.20
CA SER A 143 29.36 19.29 -7.28
C SER A 143 28.78 20.62 -6.78
N SER A 144 29.39 21.77 -7.05
CA SER A 144 29.13 22.97 -6.23
C SER A 144 29.32 24.34 -6.89
N ASN A 145 30.03 24.42 -8.01
CA ASN A 145 30.47 25.68 -8.62
C ASN A 145 29.82 25.95 -9.97
N THR A 146 29.55 24.93 -10.79
CA THR A 146 28.98 25.13 -12.13
C THR A 146 27.44 25.02 -12.09
N PRO A 147 26.69 26.10 -12.35
CA PRO A 147 25.24 26.05 -12.41
C PRO A 147 24.75 25.20 -13.60
N VAL A 148 23.77 24.33 -13.37
CA VAL A 148 23.24 23.35 -14.36
C VAL A 148 22.23 23.94 -15.36
N GLY A 149 22.27 25.25 -15.61
CA GLY A 149 21.30 25.97 -16.46
C GLY A 149 19.96 26.24 -15.76
N GLN A 150 19.19 27.20 -16.26
CA GLN A 150 17.84 27.50 -15.76
C GLN A 150 16.79 26.65 -16.47
N GLY A 151 15.85 26.07 -15.72
CA GLY A 151 14.76 25.25 -16.27
C GLY A 151 13.87 24.69 -15.18
N THR A 152 12.77 24.03 -15.58
CA THR A 152 11.84 23.37 -14.67
C THR A 152 12.01 21.86 -14.76
N ILE A 153 12.24 21.22 -13.61
CA ILE A 153 12.20 19.76 -13.50
C ILE A 153 10.76 19.36 -13.19
N THR A 154 10.12 18.61 -14.09
CA THR A 154 8.80 18.02 -13.85
C THR A 154 8.96 16.51 -13.75
N ILE A 155 8.70 15.96 -12.56
CA ILE A 155 8.69 14.51 -12.34
C ILE A 155 7.24 14.04 -12.45
N LYS A 156 6.96 13.18 -13.43
CA LYS A 156 5.66 12.53 -13.59
C LYS A 156 5.84 11.05 -13.32
N LEU A 157 5.03 10.50 -12.40
CA LEU A 157 4.88 9.07 -12.26
C LEU A 157 3.71 8.68 -13.18
N GLY A 158 3.91 7.70 -14.07
CA GLY A 158 2.85 7.29 -15.00
C GLY A 158 2.62 8.23 -16.19
N GLY A 159 1.84 7.75 -17.16
CA GLY A 159 1.52 8.42 -18.44
C GLY A 159 1.81 7.57 -19.68
N PHE A 160 2.60 6.51 -19.54
CA PHE A 160 2.83 5.53 -20.59
C PHE A 160 2.03 4.27 -20.32
N VAL A 161 1.61 3.60 -21.39
CA VAL A 161 1.05 2.25 -21.31
C VAL A 161 2.17 1.33 -20.82
N ALA A 162 2.15 0.99 -19.53
CA ALA A 162 2.98 -0.10 -19.04
C ALA A 162 2.48 -1.42 -19.67
N PRO A 163 3.34 -2.43 -19.88
CA PRO A 163 2.91 -3.72 -20.42
C PRO A 163 1.74 -4.33 -19.60
N SER A 164 1.72 -4.13 -18.28
CA SER A 164 0.65 -4.56 -17.38
C SER A 164 -0.65 -3.75 -17.48
N THR A 165 -0.72 -2.72 -18.34
CA THR A 165 -1.92 -1.90 -18.51
C THR A 165 -3.03 -2.76 -19.10
N SER A 166 -4.18 -2.77 -18.42
CA SER A 166 -5.36 -3.46 -18.92
C SER A 166 -5.85 -2.84 -20.23
N LEU A 167 -6.37 -3.68 -21.14
CA LEU A 167 -6.95 -3.26 -22.40
C LEU A 167 -8.28 -2.50 -22.25
N GLN A 168 -8.93 -2.61 -21.09
CA GLN A 168 -10.26 -2.06 -20.83
C GLN A 168 -10.31 -0.53 -20.67
N PRO A 169 -9.36 0.12 -19.96
CA PRO A 169 -9.32 1.60 -19.88
C PRO A 169 -8.74 2.30 -21.12
N LEU A 170 -8.19 1.58 -22.11
CA LEU A 170 -7.57 2.18 -23.29
C LEU A 170 -8.59 2.89 -24.20
N ASN A 171 -8.11 3.71 -25.14
CA ASN A 171 -8.94 4.51 -26.06
C ASN A 171 -9.97 5.41 -25.36
N GLY A 172 -9.57 6.09 -24.28
CA GLY A 172 -10.46 7.00 -23.54
C GLY A 172 -11.63 6.28 -22.85
N GLY A 173 -11.42 5.03 -22.42
CA GLY A 173 -12.40 4.20 -21.72
C GLY A 173 -13.33 3.37 -22.61
N LEU A 174 -13.13 3.40 -23.93
CA LEU A 174 -13.85 2.51 -24.87
C LEU A 174 -13.28 1.08 -24.85
N GLY A 175 -12.04 0.94 -24.40
CA GLY A 175 -11.31 -0.32 -24.37
C GLY A 175 -10.90 -0.82 -25.75
N VAL A 176 -10.36 -2.04 -25.78
CA VAL A 176 -9.99 -2.74 -27.00
C VAL A 176 -10.99 -3.86 -27.27
N ALA A 177 -11.55 -3.87 -28.49
CA ALA A 177 -12.42 -4.96 -28.93
C ALA A 177 -11.64 -6.28 -28.96
N ARG A 178 -12.19 -7.32 -28.35
CA ARG A 178 -11.57 -8.66 -28.35
C ARG A 178 -11.88 -9.39 -29.65
N GLY A 179 -10.89 -10.04 -30.24
CA GLY A 179 -11.05 -10.68 -31.52
C GLY A 179 -9.74 -11.18 -32.11
N LYS A 180 -9.76 -11.42 -33.42
CA LYS A 180 -8.61 -11.92 -34.17
C LYS A 180 -8.08 -10.84 -35.09
N ILE A 181 -6.76 -10.81 -35.23
CA ILE A 181 -6.06 -9.92 -36.16
C ILE A 181 -5.24 -10.77 -37.13
N SER A 182 -5.01 -10.27 -38.34
CA SER A 182 -4.10 -10.89 -39.29
C SER A 182 -2.90 -9.98 -39.50
N ILE A 183 -1.72 -10.58 -39.42
CA ILE A 183 -0.44 -9.91 -39.68
C ILE A 183 0.23 -10.64 -40.84
N THR A 184 0.63 -9.87 -41.85
CA THR A 184 1.42 -10.30 -42.99
C THR A 184 2.80 -9.70 -42.88
N ASP A 185 3.83 -10.55 -42.87
CA ASP A 185 5.22 -10.13 -42.85
C ASP A 185 5.71 -9.77 -44.27
N ARG A 186 6.90 -9.18 -44.37
CA ARG A 186 7.44 -8.73 -45.66
C ARG A 186 7.90 -9.86 -46.59
N SER A 187 7.86 -11.11 -46.13
CA SER A 187 8.05 -12.29 -46.98
C SER A 187 6.77 -12.71 -47.70
N GLY A 188 5.62 -12.10 -47.35
CA GLY A 188 4.29 -12.46 -47.84
C GLY A 188 3.61 -13.55 -47.00
N ALA A 189 4.27 -14.03 -45.94
CA ALA A 189 3.67 -14.97 -45.01
C ALA A 189 2.65 -14.26 -44.12
N SER A 190 1.49 -14.86 -43.92
CA SER A 190 0.40 -14.30 -43.12
C SER A 190 -0.01 -15.25 -42.02
N ALA A 191 -0.20 -14.73 -40.81
CA ALA A 191 -0.77 -15.46 -39.70
C ALA A 191 -1.99 -14.74 -39.12
N THR A 192 -2.92 -15.51 -38.56
CA THR A 192 -4.04 -14.99 -37.77
C THR A 192 -3.76 -15.22 -36.30
N ILE A 193 -3.79 -14.15 -35.51
CA ILE A 193 -3.52 -14.14 -34.07
C ILE A 193 -4.85 -13.95 -33.36
N ASP A 194 -5.14 -14.81 -32.38
CA ASP A 194 -6.33 -14.70 -31.54
C ASP A 194 -6.02 -13.94 -30.25
N LEU A 195 -6.57 -12.73 -30.12
CA LEU A 195 -6.40 -11.87 -28.96
C LEU A 195 -7.66 -11.89 -28.07
N GLY A 196 -8.55 -12.86 -28.23
CA GLY A 196 -9.79 -12.98 -27.46
C GLY A 196 -9.56 -13.15 -25.94
N SER A 197 -8.47 -13.82 -25.56
CA SER A 197 -8.07 -14.05 -24.17
C SER A 197 -7.21 -12.95 -23.57
N ALA A 198 -6.63 -12.07 -24.39
CA ALA A 198 -5.75 -11.00 -23.95
C ALA A 198 -6.49 -10.03 -23.00
N ARG A 199 -5.87 -9.69 -21.87
CA ARG A 199 -6.42 -8.74 -20.87
C ARG A 199 -5.54 -7.51 -20.73
N THR A 200 -4.26 -7.61 -21.04
CA THR A 200 -3.25 -6.57 -20.93
C THR A 200 -2.52 -6.38 -22.25
N ILE A 201 -1.78 -5.28 -22.37
CA ILE A 201 -0.93 -5.05 -23.54
C ILE A 201 0.24 -6.04 -23.60
N ASP A 202 0.73 -6.52 -22.46
CA ASP A 202 1.73 -7.59 -22.40
C ASP A 202 1.21 -8.87 -23.04
N ASP A 203 -0.05 -9.25 -22.75
CA ASP A 203 -0.69 -10.41 -23.41
C ASP A 203 -0.70 -10.23 -24.93
N VAL A 204 -1.08 -9.04 -25.43
CA VAL A 204 -1.10 -8.74 -26.87
C VAL A 204 0.30 -8.84 -27.49
N VAL A 205 1.30 -8.25 -26.84
CA VAL A 205 2.69 -8.27 -27.32
C VAL A 205 3.23 -9.70 -27.32
N ASN A 206 2.94 -10.49 -26.27
CA ASN A 206 3.35 -11.88 -26.16
C ASN A 206 2.66 -12.78 -27.19
N ASP A 207 1.35 -12.61 -27.40
CA ASP A 207 0.59 -13.39 -28.38
C ASP A 207 1.10 -13.13 -29.80
N ILE A 208 1.42 -11.88 -30.14
CA ILE A 208 2.04 -11.55 -31.44
C ILE A 208 3.45 -12.15 -31.54
N ASN A 209 4.30 -11.97 -30.52
CA ASN A 209 5.69 -12.45 -30.55
C ASN A 209 5.83 -13.98 -30.54
N GLN A 210 4.82 -14.71 -30.04
CA GLN A 210 4.80 -16.17 -30.04
C GLN A 210 4.09 -16.78 -31.26
N THR A 211 3.60 -15.95 -32.18
CA THR A 211 2.91 -16.43 -33.38
C THR A 211 3.89 -17.13 -34.32
N ALA A 212 3.61 -18.41 -34.62
CA ALA A 212 4.38 -19.17 -35.59
C ALA A 212 3.94 -18.87 -37.04
N GLY A 213 4.90 -18.93 -37.97
CA GLY A 213 4.63 -18.79 -39.41
C GLY A 213 4.86 -17.38 -39.98
N ILE A 214 5.15 -16.40 -39.14
CA ILE A 214 5.59 -15.05 -39.53
C ILE A 214 6.79 -14.62 -38.70
N HIS A 215 7.65 -13.76 -39.25
CA HIS A 215 8.83 -13.24 -38.53
C HIS A 215 8.61 -11.79 -38.13
N VAL A 216 7.80 -11.55 -37.11
CA VAL A 216 7.52 -10.21 -36.58
C VAL A 216 7.87 -10.10 -35.09
N GLN A 217 8.16 -8.89 -34.65
CA GLN A 217 8.34 -8.54 -33.25
C GLN A 217 7.43 -7.35 -32.90
N ALA A 218 6.50 -7.56 -31.99
CA ALA A 218 5.76 -6.49 -31.32
C ALA A 218 6.55 -5.95 -30.13
N SER A 219 6.53 -4.63 -29.97
CA SER A 219 7.03 -3.92 -28.80
C SER A 219 6.19 -2.67 -28.51
N LEU A 220 6.35 -2.12 -27.32
CA LEU A 220 5.77 -0.82 -26.95
C LEU A 220 6.80 0.28 -27.16
N SER A 221 6.40 1.36 -27.83
CA SER A 221 7.16 2.60 -27.90
C SER A 221 6.28 3.76 -27.45
N GLY A 222 6.53 4.29 -26.26
CA GLY A 222 5.67 5.30 -25.64
C GLY A 222 4.27 4.76 -25.36
N ASN A 223 3.26 5.32 -26.04
CA ASN A 223 1.85 4.91 -25.93
C ASN A 223 1.37 4.12 -27.16
N SER A 224 2.26 3.77 -28.08
CA SER A 224 1.93 3.10 -29.33
C SER A 224 2.55 1.69 -29.38
N LEU A 225 1.83 0.75 -30.01
CA LEU A 225 2.41 -0.54 -30.36
C LEU A 225 3.26 -0.41 -31.62
N VAL A 226 4.43 -1.02 -31.64
CA VAL A 226 5.33 -1.05 -32.79
C VAL A 226 5.50 -2.49 -33.22
N ILE A 227 5.16 -2.78 -34.48
CA ILE A 227 5.38 -4.07 -35.11
C ILE A 227 6.60 -3.96 -36.01
N THR A 228 7.61 -4.77 -35.78
CA THR A 228 8.84 -4.81 -36.55
C THR A 228 8.97 -6.15 -37.27
N ASP A 229 9.07 -6.12 -38.59
CA ASP A 229 9.41 -7.27 -39.41
C ASP A 229 10.89 -7.66 -39.21
N LYS A 230 11.13 -8.94 -39.00
CA LYS A 230 12.44 -9.59 -38.89
C LYS A 230 12.68 -10.66 -39.94
N SER A 231 11.81 -10.77 -40.94
CA SER A 231 11.96 -11.72 -42.05
C SER A 231 13.20 -11.38 -42.91
N GLY A 232 13.59 -10.11 -42.94
CA GLY A 232 14.67 -9.60 -43.80
C GLY A 232 14.28 -9.50 -45.28
N SER A 233 13.02 -9.84 -45.62
CA SER A 233 12.48 -9.74 -46.97
C SER A 233 11.93 -8.34 -47.26
N THR A 234 11.79 -8.03 -48.54
CA THR A 234 11.12 -6.81 -49.04
C THR A 234 10.11 -7.13 -50.15
N ALA A 235 9.79 -8.42 -50.33
CA ALA A 235 8.91 -8.92 -51.38
C ALA A 235 7.48 -8.37 -51.26
N ASP A 236 7.02 -8.15 -50.03
CA ASP A 236 5.71 -7.59 -49.72
C ASP A 236 5.79 -6.46 -48.65
N ASN A 237 4.65 -5.83 -48.42
CA ASN A 237 4.46 -4.86 -47.34
C ASN A 237 4.21 -5.58 -46.00
N LEU A 238 4.58 -4.93 -44.90
CA LEU A 238 4.12 -5.33 -43.57
C LEU A 238 2.66 -4.84 -43.43
N ILE A 239 1.73 -5.79 -43.28
CA ILE A 239 0.29 -5.50 -43.24
C ILE A 239 -0.29 -6.02 -41.93
N VAL A 240 -1.10 -5.18 -41.28
CA VAL A 240 -1.89 -5.56 -40.11
C VAL A 240 -3.34 -5.15 -40.36
N GLN A 241 -4.25 -6.11 -40.22
CA GLN A 241 -5.67 -5.92 -40.51
C GLN A 241 -6.56 -6.73 -39.57
N ASP A 242 -7.79 -6.27 -39.41
CA ASP A 242 -8.83 -6.97 -38.66
C ASP A 242 -9.35 -8.20 -39.42
N VAL A 243 -9.71 -9.25 -38.67
CA VAL A 243 -10.29 -10.48 -39.24
C VAL A 243 -11.80 -10.54 -38.94
N ALA A 244 -12.57 -11.07 -39.89
CA ALA A 244 -14.01 -11.33 -39.76
C ALA A 244 -14.86 -10.10 -39.37
N GLY A 245 -14.44 -8.89 -39.78
CA GLY A 245 -15.15 -7.65 -39.46
C GLY A 245 -14.97 -7.14 -38.03
N GLY A 246 -13.98 -7.68 -37.29
CA GLY A 246 -13.58 -7.15 -35.99
C GLY A 246 -12.98 -5.74 -36.08
N THR A 247 -12.76 -5.13 -34.91
CA THR A 247 -12.08 -3.83 -34.77
C THR A 247 -10.90 -3.91 -33.80
N THR A 248 -10.38 -5.11 -33.54
CA THR A 248 -9.31 -5.34 -32.56
C THR A 248 -8.01 -4.64 -32.97
N ALA A 249 -7.55 -4.82 -34.20
CA ALA A 249 -6.37 -4.14 -34.71
C ALA A 249 -6.58 -2.63 -34.77
N ALA A 250 -7.79 -2.20 -35.17
CA ALA A 250 -8.15 -0.78 -35.19
C ALA A 250 -8.14 -0.16 -33.78
N SER A 251 -8.72 -0.85 -32.80
CA SER A 251 -8.70 -0.43 -31.39
C SER A 251 -7.30 -0.48 -30.77
N LEU A 252 -6.41 -1.34 -31.26
CA LEU A 252 -5.01 -1.35 -30.86
C LEU A 252 -4.17 -0.28 -31.59
N GLY A 253 -4.77 0.45 -32.54
CA GLY A 253 -4.10 1.49 -33.31
C GLY A 253 -3.09 0.96 -34.33
N ILE A 254 -3.06 -0.34 -34.61
CA ILE A 254 -2.01 -0.99 -35.42
C ILE A 254 -2.44 -1.33 -36.85
N VAL A 255 -3.63 -0.94 -37.29
CA VAL A 255 -4.06 -1.18 -38.68
C VAL A 255 -3.21 -0.36 -39.63
N GLY A 256 -2.63 -1.03 -40.63
CA GLY A 256 -1.86 -0.34 -41.66
C GLY A 256 -1.19 -1.29 -42.65
N SER A 257 -0.74 -0.73 -43.77
CA SER A 257 0.11 -1.40 -44.76
C SER A 257 1.30 -0.49 -45.01
N VAL A 258 2.50 -0.95 -44.69
CA VAL A 258 3.73 -0.17 -44.84
C VAL A 258 4.76 -0.92 -45.66
N ALA A 259 5.40 -0.22 -46.59
CA ALA A 259 6.56 -0.72 -47.34
C ALA A 259 7.87 -0.56 -46.53
N ALA A 260 7.79 -0.67 -45.20
CA ALA A 260 8.89 -0.50 -44.26
C ALA A 260 8.97 -1.70 -43.31
N ASN A 261 10.13 -1.87 -42.66
CA ASN A 261 10.32 -2.97 -41.69
C ASN A 261 9.61 -2.70 -40.35
N THR A 262 9.04 -1.51 -40.18
CA THR A 262 8.40 -1.10 -38.93
C THR A 262 7.08 -0.43 -39.23
N LEU A 263 6.02 -0.91 -38.58
CA LEU A 263 4.71 -0.28 -38.49
C LEU A 263 4.54 0.23 -37.07
N THR A 264 4.50 1.55 -36.92
CA THR A 264 4.17 2.20 -35.65
C THR A 264 2.68 2.50 -35.63
N GLY A 265 1.98 1.94 -34.65
CA GLY A 265 0.57 2.22 -34.44
C GLY A 265 0.31 3.63 -33.90
N THR A 266 -0.95 3.98 -33.73
CA THR A 266 -1.39 5.20 -33.07
C THR A 266 -1.34 5.05 -31.56
N ASP A 267 -1.38 6.18 -30.84
CA ASP A 267 -1.40 6.16 -29.38
C ASP A 267 -2.66 5.46 -28.84
N LEU A 268 -2.44 4.37 -28.11
CA LEU A 268 -3.46 3.58 -27.40
C LEU A 268 -4.09 4.34 -26.23
N VAL A 269 -3.39 5.35 -25.73
CA VAL A 269 -3.89 6.29 -24.73
C VAL A 269 -4.22 7.57 -25.47
N SER A 270 -5.50 7.72 -25.77
CA SER A 270 -6.07 8.98 -26.21
C SER A 270 -7.05 9.47 -25.15
N LEU A 271 -7.05 10.78 -24.96
CA LEU A 271 -8.15 11.46 -24.31
C LEU A 271 -9.32 11.49 -25.29
N SER A 272 -10.51 11.28 -24.76
CA SER A 272 -11.76 11.37 -25.50
C SER A 272 -12.75 12.23 -24.72
N GLY A 273 -13.83 12.66 -25.37
CA GLY A 273 -14.91 13.38 -24.69
C GLY A 273 -15.48 12.60 -23.50
N SER A 274 -15.49 11.26 -23.56
CA SER A 274 -15.98 10.40 -22.47
C SER A 274 -15.00 10.19 -21.32
N THR A 275 -13.76 10.67 -21.43
CA THR A 275 -12.75 10.51 -20.38
C THR A 275 -13.19 11.27 -19.13
N GLN A 276 -13.28 10.59 -17.99
CA GLN A 276 -13.72 11.20 -16.73
C GLN A 276 -12.61 12.07 -16.14
N LEU A 277 -12.95 13.27 -15.63
CA LEU A 277 -11.94 14.13 -14.98
C LEU A 277 -11.34 13.43 -13.77
N SER A 278 -12.12 12.61 -13.05
CA SER A 278 -11.67 11.82 -11.90
C SER A 278 -10.58 10.81 -12.24
N SER A 279 -10.51 10.32 -13.49
CA SER A 279 -9.47 9.38 -13.93
C SER A 279 -8.14 10.05 -14.31
N LEU A 280 -8.12 11.38 -14.39
CA LEU A 280 -6.91 12.14 -14.71
C LEU A 280 -6.01 12.29 -13.47
N ASN A 281 -4.73 12.63 -13.67
CA ASN A 281 -3.74 12.80 -12.61
C ASN A 281 -3.65 11.56 -11.68
N ASP A 282 -3.49 10.37 -12.26
CA ASP A 282 -3.39 9.10 -11.53
C ASP A 282 -4.61 8.79 -10.64
N ASN A 283 -5.80 9.11 -11.14
CA ASN A 283 -7.07 9.05 -10.40
C ASN A 283 -7.20 10.06 -9.23
N ASN A 284 -6.28 11.02 -9.10
CA ASN A 284 -6.47 12.15 -8.18
C ASN A 284 -7.50 13.16 -8.72
N GLY A 285 -7.80 13.08 -10.01
CA GLY A 285 -8.75 13.92 -10.70
C GLY A 285 -8.22 15.31 -11.05
N VAL A 286 -9.10 16.14 -11.60
CA VAL A 286 -8.86 17.56 -11.83
C VAL A 286 -9.56 18.35 -10.74
N ALA A 287 -8.84 19.23 -10.06
CA ALA A 287 -9.42 20.10 -9.05
C ALA A 287 -10.51 20.98 -9.68
N SER A 288 -11.65 21.07 -9.01
CA SER A 288 -12.72 22.00 -9.39
C SER A 288 -13.43 22.53 -8.15
N ALA A 289 -13.82 23.80 -8.19
CA ALA A 289 -14.52 24.48 -7.12
C ALA A 289 -16.00 24.69 -7.50
N PRO A 290 -16.96 24.07 -6.78
CA PRO A 290 -18.38 24.21 -7.09
C PRO A 290 -18.85 25.67 -7.03
N GLY A 291 -19.50 26.13 -8.10
CA GLY A 291 -20.18 27.44 -8.13
C GLY A 291 -19.27 28.66 -8.33
N VAL A 292 -17.96 28.48 -8.50
CA VAL A 292 -17.01 29.56 -8.80
C VAL A 292 -16.20 29.25 -10.06
N ALA A 293 -15.52 30.25 -10.61
CA ALA A 293 -14.63 30.07 -11.76
C ALA A 293 -13.30 29.42 -11.35
N ASP A 294 -12.91 28.38 -12.08
CA ASP A 294 -11.70 27.60 -11.82
C ASP A 294 -10.48 28.24 -12.50
N PHE A 295 -10.67 28.80 -13.70
CA PHE A 295 -9.62 29.50 -14.43
C PHE A 295 -10.19 30.59 -15.33
N THR A 296 -9.33 31.53 -15.73
CA THR A 296 -9.64 32.57 -16.73
C THR A 296 -8.77 32.37 -17.96
N VAL A 297 -9.38 32.49 -19.14
CA VAL A 297 -8.67 32.54 -20.41
C VAL A 297 -8.60 33.99 -20.88
N THR A 298 -7.40 34.43 -21.26
CA THR A 298 -7.15 35.74 -21.89
C THR A 298 -6.66 35.51 -23.31
N LEU A 299 -7.30 36.16 -24.28
CA LEU A 299 -7.06 36.01 -25.71
C LEU A 299 -6.12 37.09 -26.25
N LYS A 300 -5.62 36.88 -27.47
CA LYS A 300 -4.71 37.79 -28.17
C LYS A 300 -5.32 39.18 -28.45
N ASP A 301 -6.64 39.28 -28.57
CA ASP A 301 -7.38 40.54 -28.72
C ASP A 301 -7.56 41.31 -27.39
N GLY A 302 -7.07 40.75 -26.27
CA GLY A 302 -7.20 41.31 -24.93
C GLY A 302 -8.52 41.00 -24.23
N SER A 303 -9.45 40.32 -24.88
CA SER A 303 -10.68 39.85 -24.22
C SER A 303 -10.40 38.64 -23.33
N SER A 304 -11.16 38.51 -22.25
CA SER A 304 -11.03 37.41 -21.31
C SER A 304 -12.37 36.90 -20.84
N PHE A 305 -12.41 35.63 -20.46
CA PHE A 305 -13.59 34.98 -19.90
C PHE A 305 -13.20 33.93 -18.87
N ALA A 306 -14.05 33.78 -17.87
CA ALA A 306 -13.86 32.82 -16.79
C ALA A 306 -14.61 31.52 -17.10
N VAL A 307 -14.02 30.37 -16.77
CA VAL A 307 -14.58 29.04 -17.01
C VAL A 307 -14.82 28.34 -15.67
N GLN A 308 -15.99 27.71 -15.54
CA GLN A 308 -16.40 26.93 -14.38
C GLN A 308 -16.45 25.45 -14.75
N LEU A 309 -15.81 24.61 -13.94
CA LEU A 309 -15.72 23.16 -14.05
C LEU A 309 -16.44 22.43 -12.91
N GLY A 310 -17.01 23.14 -11.93
CA GLY A 310 -17.64 22.51 -10.75
C GLY A 310 -18.77 21.52 -11.04
N SER A 311 -19.36 21.53 -12.25
CA SER A 311 -20.34 20.53 -12.71
C SER A 311 -19.80 19.55 -13.76
N ALA A 312 -18.54 19.70 -14.18
CA ALA A 312 -17.92 18.88 -15.22
C ALA A 312 -17.50 17.52 -14.66
N LYS A 313 -17.91 16.44 -15.34
CA LYS A 313 -17.53 15.07 -14.99
C LYS A 313 -16.60 14.44 -16.02
N THR A 314 -16.70 14.89 -17.26
CA THR A 314 -15.93 14.39 -18.40
C THR A 314 -15.20 15.49 -19.15
N LEU A 315 -14.18 15.13 -19.94
CA LEU A 315 -13.51 16.10 -20.81
C LEU A 315 -14.47 16.74 -21.82
N GLN A 316 -15.56 16.06 -22.21
CA GLN A 316 -16.61 16.68 -23.01
C GLN A 316 -17.29 17.83 -22.28
N ASP A 317 -17.50 17.70 -20.97
CA ASP A 317 -18.07 18.79 -20.16
C ASP A 317 -17.09 19.97 -20.08
N VAL A 318 -15.78 19.72 -19.98
CA VAL A 318 -14.74 20.76 -20.03
C VAL A 318 -14.75 21.48 -21.37
N LEU A 319 -14.77 20.74 -22.49
CA LEU A 319 -14.87 21.33 -23.83
C LEU A 319 -16.15 22.16 -23.97
N THR A 320 -17.26 21.68 -23.42
CA THR A 320 -18.55 22.40 -23.44
C THR A 320 -18.48 23.67 -22.59
N ALA A 321 -17.85 23.62 -21.42
CA ALA A 321 -17.67 24.78 -20.55
C ALA A 321 -16.81 25.87 -21.18
N ILE A 322 -15.83 25.52 -22.03
CA ILE A 322 -14.99 26.48 -22.76
C ILE A 322 -15.70 26.96 -24.03
N ASN A 323 -16.08 26.05 -24.92
CA ASN A 323 -16.62 26.38 -26.25
C ASN A 323 -18.03 26.95 -26.18
N GLY A 324 -18.83 26.48 -25.23
CA GLY A 324 -20.20 26.95 -24.98
C GLY A 324 -20.28 28.18 -24.07
N ASN A 325 -19.16 28.72 -23.61
CA ASN A 325 -19.17 29.91 -22.78
C ASN A 325 -19.72 31.11 -23.56
N SER A 326 -20.75 31.76 -23.01
CA SER A 326 -21.39 32.92 -23.64
C SER A 326 -20.41 34.08 -23.96
N GLN A 327 -19.35 34.23 -23.16
CA GLN A 327 -18.32 35.26 -23.36
C GLN A 327 -17.24 34.83 -24.37
N ASN A 328 -17.13 33.54 -24.67
CA ASN A 328 -16.20 33.04 -25.69
C ASN A 328 -16.71 33.40 -27.10
N GLY A 329 -18.00 33.16 -27.40
CA GLY A 329 -18.60 33.58 -28.67
C GLY A 329 -17.89 33.06 -29.94
N GLY A 330 -17.17 31.93 -29.85
CA GLY A 330 -16.39 31.34 -30.95
C GLY A 330 -14.97 31.89 -31.12
N LYS A 331 -14.52 32.79 -30.24
CA LYS A 331 -13.19 33.39 -30.27
C LYS A 331 -12.07 32.38 -29.95
N LEU A 332 -12.34 31.41 -29.10
CA LEU A 332 -11.46 30.30 -28.74
C LEU A 332 -12.15 28.98 -29.06
N THR A 333 -11.42 28.07 -29.69
CA THR A 333 -11.84 26.67 -29.91
C THR A 333 -10.97 25.74 -29.08
N ALA A 334 -11.58 25.03 -28.14
CA ALA A 334 -10.97 23.92 -27.41
C ALA A 334 -11.31 22.58 -28.07
N SER A 335 -10.29 21.76 -28.33
CA SER A 335 -10.45 20.41 -28.88
C SER A 335 -9.51 19.43 -28.20
N ILE A 336 -9.87 18.15 -28.18
CA ILE A 336 -8.98 17.09 -27.71
C ILE A 336 -8.11 16.61 -28.88
N SER A 337 -6.81 16.47 -28.66
CA SER A 337 -5.85 15.95 -29.63
C SER A 337 -4.91 14.96 -28.94
N GLY A 338 -5.04 13.67 -29.26
CA GLY A 338 -4.25 12.61 -28.64
C GLY A 338 -4.38 12.65 -27.12
N THR A 339 -3.29 12.98 -26.43
CA THR A 339 -3.18 13.01 -24.96
C THR A 339 -3.35 14.38 -24.32
N HIS A 340 -3.73 15.42 -25.08
CA HIS A 340 -3.83 16.79 -24.58
C HIS A 340 -5.05 17.54 -25.13
N LEU A 341 -5.40 18.66 -24.49
CA LEU A 341 -6.33 19.64 -25.04
C LEU A 341 -5.53 20.68 -25.84
N VAL A 342 -6.07 21.05 -26.99
CA VAL A 342 -5.58 22.13 -27.84
C VAL A 342 -6.55 23.30 -27.74
N LEU A 343 -6.02 24.46 -27.39
CA LEU A 343 -6.77 25.73 -27.36
C LEU A 343 -6.32 26.58 -28.55
N THR A 344 -7.23 26.82 -29.49
CA THR A 344 -6.98 27.62 -30.69
C THR A 344 -7.66 28.97 -30.54
N ASP A 345 -6.87 30.03 -30.41
CA ASP A 345 -7.38 31.40 -30.38
C ASP A 345 -7.52 31.94 -31.81
N ASN A 346 -8.78 32.09 -32.23
CA ASN A 346 -9.22 32.55 -33.54
C ASN A 346 -9.27 34.09 -33.64
N THR A 347 -8.92 34.81 -32.58
CA THR A 347 -8.90 36.28 -32.57
C THR A 347 -7.63 36.84 -33.23
N GLY A 348 -7.77 38.03 -33.81
CA GLY A 348 -6.65 38.86 -34.23
C GLY A 348 -6.13 39.70 -33.06
N GLY A 349 -4.84 40.00 -33.04
CA GLY A 349 -4.23 40.82 -31.98
C GLY A 349 -2.76 40.47 -31.77
N ALA A 350 -2.02 41.38 -31.15
CA ALA A 350 -0.60 41.19 -30.82
C ALA A 350 -0.37 40.66 -29.39
N GLY A 351 -1.45 40.43 -28.63
CA GLY A 351 -1.38 39.84 -27.30
C GLY A 351 -0.97 38.36 -27.33
N THR A 352 -1.00 37.72 -26.17
CA THR A 352 -0.71 36.29 -26.01
C THR A 352 -1.91 35.56 -25.42
N LEU A 353 -2.22 34.37 -25.95
CA LEU A 353 -3.18 33.47 -25.33
C LEU A 353 -2.60 32.99 -23.98
N SER A 354 -3.35 33.20 -22.91
CA SER A 354 -2.97 32.79 -21.56
C SER A 354 -4.14 32.18 -20.80
N VAL A 355 -3.85 31.16 -19.99
CA VAL A 355 -4.80 30.53 -19.07
C VAL A 355 -4.26 30.68 -17.66
N THR A 356 -5.04 31.32 -16.78
CA THR A 356 -4.65 31.58 -15.39
C THR A 356 -5.60 30.87 -14.45
N ALA A 357 -5.05 30.03 -13.57
CA ALA A 357 -5.82 29.36 -12.52
C ALA A 357 -6.36 30.40 -11.51
N LEU A 358 -7.60 30.18 -11.04
CA LEU A 358 -8.28 30.99 -10.04
C LEU A 358 -8.56 30.18 -8.77
N ASN A 359 -9.34 29.11 -8.88
CA ASN A 359 -9.86 28.34 -7.74
C ASN A 359 -9.64 26.82 -7.86
N GLY A 360 -8.59 26.41 -8.58
CA GLY A 360 -8.19 25.00 -8.75
C GLY A 360 -6.74 24.88 -9.18
#